data_AF-C7CKI3-F1
#
_entry.id   AF-C7CKI3-F1
#
_cell.length_a   1.000
_cell.length_b   1.000
_cell.length_c   1.000
_cell.angle_alpha   90.00
_cell.angle_beta   90.00
_cell.angle_gamma   90.00
#
_symmetry.space_group_name_H-M   'P 1'
#
loop_
_entity.id
_entity.type
_entity.pdbx_description
1 polymer ?
#
loop_
_entity_poly.entity_id
_entity_poly.type
_entity_poly.pdbx_seq_one_letter_code
_entity_poly.pdbx_strand_id
1 'polypeptide(L)'
;MRALPLALLLALVSLPAAAQVRSVELRTPRAFGYFQGDLVQVQAEIRTDPGFTLQRSSLPKPGPVTYWLDLRDVRTEESRGADGAHVIRLRLTYQDFYVALDARTLEVPGFPVTVENAGANGSTTAVAQLPAWKIGVSPLREVQPERRDDPAEYLRPDGRAPRLDLQPALASAAGFLALAVLALLLLAYDRAWWIFRSRRGRPFALALKALRRAKRRSQGEALYREALLALHRGLDATDGRRVLADDLPDFLGRHPALRGQARGLERFFSASRLAFFGRDTAGAGTTLPLPEAEALLRRLGAVERSA
;
A
#
# COMPACT_ATOMS: atom_id res chain seq x y z
N MET A 1 92.85 43.47 34.99
CA MET A 1 91.92 44.61 35.28
C MET A 1 91.55 45.27 33.96
N ARG A 2 90.26 45.62 33.78
CA ARG A 2 89.63 46.31 32.62
C ARG A 2 89.41 45.36 31.42
N ALA A 3 88.27 44.71 31.21
CA ALA A 3 86.85 45.11 31.27
C ALA A 3 86.53 46.33 30.40
N LEU A 4 86.07 46.10 29.16
CA LEU A 4 84.85 46.72 28.64
C LEU A 4 84.37 45.98 27.36
N PRO A 5 83.04 45.95 27.11
CA PRO A 5 82.33 44.92 26.38
C PRO A 5 81.62 45.50 25.14
N LEU A 6 80.61 44.77 24.64
CA LEU A 6 79.42 45.34 24.00
C LEU A 6 79.56 45.76 22.52
N ALA A 7 79.21 44.84 21.62
CA ALA A 7 78.26 45.12 20.53
C ALA A 7 77.91 43.81 19.80
N LEU A 8 77.40 42.81 20.53
CA LEU A 8 76.60 41.74 19.91
C LEU A 8 75.20 42.34 19.68
N LEU A 9 75.08 43.12 18.59
CA LEU A 9 73.81 43.64 18.15
C LEU A 9 72.93 42.45 17.77
N LEU A 10 71.86 42.27 18.58
CA LEU A 10 70.75 41.37 18.33
C LEU A 10 70.21 41.61 16.91
N ALA A 11 70.64 40.78 15.97
CA ALA A 11 69.86 40.49 14.78
C ALA A 11 68.76 39.48 15.17
N LEU A 12 67.81 39.92 16.00
CA LEU A 12 66.49 39.27 16.07
C LEU A 12 65.74 39.67 14.81
N VAL A 13 66.15 39.06 13.69
CA VAL A 13 65.30 38.98 12.51
C VAL A 13 64.13 38.11 12.95
N SER A 14 62.99 38.76 13.15
CA SER A 14 61.70 38.10 13.20
C SER A 14 61.49 37.42 11.84
N LEU A 15 61.95 36.17 11.75
CA LEU A 15 61.54 35.27 10.68
C LEU A 15 60.01 35.27 10.68
N PRO A 16 59.34 35.63 9.57
CA PRO A 16 57.91 35.44 9.50
C PRO A 16 57.67 33.94 9.64
N ALA A 17 56.78 33.55 10.55
CA ALA A 17 56.43 32.16 10.80
C ALA A 17 55.91 31.52 9.51
N ALA A 18 56.80 30.78 8.83
CA ALA A 18 56.53 30.10 7.57
C ALA A 18 56.28 28.61 7.81
N ALA A 19 55.21 28.28 8.55
CA ALA A 19 54.75 26.90 8.74
C ALA A 19 53.22 26.79 8.70
N GLN A 20 52.58 27.27 7.64
CA GLN A 20 51.12 27.45 7.54
C GLN A 20 50.36 26.14 7.21
N VAL A 21 50.99 25.25 6.41
CA VAL A 21 50.49 23.90 6.08
C VAL A 21 51.44 22.89 6.71
N ARG A 22 50.93 22.04 7.60
CA ARG A 22 51.71 21.03 8.34
C ARG A 22 51.92 19.77 7.54
N SER A 23 50.87 19.27 6.88
CA SER A 23 50.94 18.07 6.05
C SER A 23 49.78 17.98 5.06
N VAL A 24 50.02 17.27 3.96
CA VAL A 24 49.00 16.86 2.99
C VAL A 24 49.14 15.36 2.80
N GLU A 25 48.13 14.60 3.22
CA GLU A 25 48.08 13.14 3.07
C GLU A 25 46.96 12.78 2.10
N LEU A 26 47.28 11.96 1.09
CA LEU A 26 46.30 11.47 0.14
C LEU A 26 46.05 9.98 0.39
N ARG A 27 44.80 9.64 0.72
CA ARG A 27 44.33 8.27 0.88
C ARG A 27 43.58 7.86 -0.35
N THR A 28 44.25 7.08 -1.18
CA THR A 28 43.68 6.47 -2.38
C THR A 28 43.11 5.09 -2.06
N PRO A 29 42.11 4.63 -2.79
CA PRO A 29 41.57 3.27 -2.66
C PRO A 29 42.56 2.25 -3.27
N ARG A 30 42.08 1.04 -3.56
CA ARG A 30 42.89 0.01 -4.27
C ARG A 30 43.53 0.60 -5.53
N ALA A 31 44.77 0.23 -5.83
CA ALA A 31 45.51 0.82 -6.95
C ALA A 31 45.23 0.16 -8.32
N PHE A 32 44.37 -0.86 -8.40
CA PHE A 32 44.16 -1.65 -9.62
C PHE A 32 42.73 -2.20 -9.71
N GLY A 33 42.37 -2.73 -10.90
CA GLY A 33 41.07 -3.37 -11.13
C GLY A 33 39.93 -2.38 -11.24
N TYR A 34 40.20 -1.24 -11.88
CA TYR A 34 39.17 -0.31 -12.33
C TYR A 34 38.87 -0.55 -13.79
N PHE A 35 37.60 -0.43 -14.15
CA PHE A 35 37.13 -0.50 -15.52
C PHE A 35 36.54 0.84 -15.92
N GLN A 36 36.39 1.02 -17.23
CA GLN A 36 35.70 2.18 -17.78
C GLN A 36 34.31 2.34 -17.12
N GLY A 37 34.02 3.54 -16.65
CA GLY A 37 32.79 3.93 -15.98
C GLY A 37 32.84 3.84 -14.46
N ASP A 38 33.87 3.20 -13.89
CA ASP A 38 34.00 3.05 -12.44
C ASP A 38 34.17 4.39 -11.72
N LEU A 39 33.64 4.43 -10.50
CA LEU A 39 33.81 5.55 -9.58
C LEU A 39 34.98 5.29 -8.63
N VAL A 40 35.92 6.22 -8.56
CA VAL A 40 37.10 6.16 -7.70
C VAL A 40 37.01 7.25 -6.63
N GLN A 41 36.87 6.83 -5.38
CA GLN A 41 36.75 7.75 -4.23
C GLN A 41 38.12 7.93 -3.56
N VAL A 42 38.56 9.18 -3.47
CA VAL A 42 39.84 9.56 -2.86
C VAL A 42 39.59 10.54 -1.72
N GLN A 43 40.36 10.39 -0.65
CA GLN A 43 40.33 11.31 0.47
C GLN A 43 41.66 12.03 0.62
N ALA A 44 41.66 13.36 0.56
CA ALA A 44 42.81 14.17 0.93
C ALA A 44 42.60 14.74 2.34
N GLU A 45 43.61 14.63 3.19
CA GLU A 45 43.66 15.26 4.51
C GLU A 45 44.76 16.32 4.53
N ILE A 46 44.37 17.58 4.71
CA ILE A 46 45.27 18.72 4.80
C ILE A 46 45.27 19.17 6.26
N ARG A 47 46.43 19.15 6.92
CA ARG A 47 46.60 19.66 8.28
C ARG A 47 47.25 21.03 8.21
N THR A 48 46.65 22.00 8.89
CA THR A 48 47.10 23.40 8.92
C THR A 48 47.22 23.89 10.36
N ASP A 49 47.93 25.01 10.53
CA ASP A 49 47.98 25.68 11.81
C ASP A 49 46.60 26.20 12.24
N PRO A 50 46.37 26.39 13.56
CA PRO A 50 45.11 26.95 14.05
C PRO A 50 44.78 28.31 13.40
N GLY A 51 43.53 28.47 12.97
CA GLY A 51 43.04 29.72 12.36
C GLY A 51 43.12 29.79 10.83
N PHE A 52 43.74 28.82 10.17
CA PHE A 52 43.68 28.68 8.71
C PHE A 52 42.41 27.92 8.29
N THR A 53 41.63 28.51 7.40
CA THR A 53 40.38 27.96 6.86
C THR A 53 40.50 27.71 5.37
N LEU A 54 39.67 26.81 4.83
CA LEU A 54 39.71 26.48 3.41
C LEU A 54 39.12 27.61 2.55
N GLN A 55 39.91 28.12 1.60
CA GLN A 55 39.39 29.03 0.59
C GLN A 55 38.63 28.22 -0.48
N ARG A 56 37.30 28.14 -0.36
CA ARG A 56 36.46 27.28 -1.22
C ARG A 56 36.59 27.54 -2.73
N SER A 57 36.93 28.77 -3.13
CA SER A 57 37.17 29.11 -4.54
C SER A 57 38.42 28.45 -5.13
N SER A 58 39.33 27.94 -4.30
CA SER A 58 40.51 27.18 -4.74
C SER A 58 40.20 25.72 -5.09
N LEU A 59 39.03 25.21 -4.71
CA LEU A 59 38.66 23.83 -5.01
C LEU A 59 38.32 23.65 -6.50
N PRO A 60 38.68 22.50 -7.11
CA PRO A 60 38.26 22.18 -8.45
C PRO A 60 36.73 22.03 -8.51
N LYS A 61 36.15 22.46 -9.63
CA LYS A 61 34.72 22.25 -9.89
C LYS A 61 34.49 20.85 -10.47
N PRO A 62 33.37 20.19 -10.16
CA PRO A 62 32.97 18.97 -10.86
C PRO A 62 32.95 19.20 -12.38
N GLY A 63 33.55 18.27 -13.12
CA GLY A 63 33.73 18.38 -14.56
C GLY A 63 34.96 17.59 -15.04
N PRO A 64 35.31 17.75 -16.33
CA PRO A 64 36.47 17.09 -16.92
C PRO A 64 37.79 17.56 -16.30
N VAL A 65 38.61 16.61 -15.86
CA VAL A 65 39.97 16.84 -15.35
C VAL A 65 41.00 16.53 -16.44
N THR A 66 40.81 15.42 -17.14
CA THR A 66 41.57 15.02 -18.33
C THR A 66 40.60 14.44 -19.36
N TYR A 67 41.07 14.04 -20.55
CA TYR A 67 40.20 13.44 -21.59
C TYR A 67 39.54 12.12 -21.14
N TRP A 68 40.09 11.47 -20.11
CA TRP A 68 39.66 10.16 -19.63
C TRP A 68 39.14 10.19 -18.19
N LEU A 69 39.23 11.33 -17.50
CA LEU A 69 38.90 11.42 -16.09
C LEU A 69 38.02 12.63 -15.82
N ASP A 70 36.88 12.37 -15.20
CA ASP A 70 36.01 13.42 -14.72
C ASP A 70 35.93 13.42 -13.19
N LEU A 71 35.94 14.62 -12.60
CA LEU A 71 35.60 14.83 -11.21
C LEU A 71 34.08 14.96 -11.08
N ARG A 72 33.43 14.03 -10.39
CA ARG A 72 31.97 13.97 -10.21
C ARG A 72 31.51 14.75 -9.00
N ASP A 73 32.26 14.70 -7.91
CA ASP A 73 31.86 15.31 -6.64
C ASP A 73 33.09 15.72 -5.81
N VAL A 74 32.94 16.82 -5.07
CA VAL A 74 33.92 17.36 -4.14
C VAL A 74 33.19 17.73 -2.86
N ARG A 75 33.47 17.01 -1.78
CA ARG A 75 32.94 17.30 -0.44
C ARG A 75 34.04 17.69 0.51
N THR A 76 33.75 18.63 1.39
CA THR A 76 34.70 19.14 2.39
C THR A 76 34.13 18.94 3.79
N GLU A 77 34.97 18.46 4.70
CA GLU A 77 34.71 18.44 6.14
C GLU A 77 35.90 19.09 6.85
N GLU A 78 35.61 19.96 7.82
CA GLU A 78 36.63 20.62 8.63
C GLU A 78 36.48 20.16 10.08
N SER A 79 37.60 19.82 10.72
CA SER A 79 37.62 19.37 12.11
C SER A 79 38.90 19.82 12.82
N ARG A 80 38.94 19.69 14.14
CA ARG A 80 40.13 20.01 14.94
C ARG A 80 40.83 18.71 15.34
N GLY A 81 42.12 18.62 15.05
CA GLY A 81 42.97 17.51 15.46
C GLY A 81 43.22 17.50 16.96
N ALA A 82 43.61 16.34 17.51
CA ALA A 82 43.95 16.18 18.92
C ALA A 82 45.16 17.05 19.35
N ASP A 83 46.01 17.41 18.39
CA ASP A 83 47.16 18.31 18.52
C ASP A 83 46.80 19.80 18.39
N GLY A 84 45.49 20.12 18.33
CA GLY A 84 44.99 21.48 18.15
C GLY A 84 45.05 21.99 16.70
N ALA A 85 45.64 21.23 15.78
CA ALA A 85 45.72 21.57 14.36
C ALA A 85 44.33 21.63 13.71
N HIS A 86 44.19 22.46 12.68
CA HIS A 86 42.99 22.48 11.87
C HIS A 86 43.12 21.45 10.72
N VAL A 87 42.16 20.53 10.62
CA VAL A 87 42.18 19.39 9.70
C VAL A 87 41.06 19.55 8.68
N ILE A 88 41.44 19.73 7.41
CA ILE A 88 40.54 19.85 6.28
C ILE A 88 40.55 18.53 5.52
N ARG A 89 39.40 17.87 5.43
CA ARG A 89 39.20 16.61 4.73
C ARG A 89 38.41 16.83 3.45
N LEU A 90 39.01 16.51 2.32
CA LEU A 90 38.39 16.56 1.01
C LEU A 90 38.06 15.14 0.56
N ARG A 91 36.79 14.88 0.25
CA ARG A 91 36.36 13.64 -0.42
C ARG A 91 36.08 13.95 -1.89
N LEU A 92 36.84 13.30 -2.77
CA LEU A 92 36.80 13.49 -4.21
C LEU A 92 36.27 12.21 -4.84
N THR A 93 35.27 12.33 -5.70
CA THR A 93 34.77 11.18 -6.49
C THR A 93 35.11 11.40 -7.94
N TYR A 94 35.97 10.56 -8.49
CA TYR A 94 36.33 10.56 -9.90
C TYR A 94 35.55 9.49 -10.65
N GLN A 95 35.32 9.69 -11.95
CA GLN A 95 34.83 8.67 -12.86
C GLN A 95 35.82 8.46 -14.00
N ASP A 96 36.23 7.21 -14.18
CA ASP A 96 37.12 6.81 -15.27
C ASP A 96 36.33 6.60 -16.57
N PHE A 97 36.83 7.11 -17.67
CA PHE A 97 36.30 6.93 -19.02
C PHE A 97 37.33 6.31 -19.97
N TYR A 98 38.51 5.93 -19.46
CA TYR A 98 39.56 5.34 -20.28
C TYR A 98 39.16 3.94 -20.78
N VAL A 99 39.18 3.76 -22.10
CA VAL A 99 38.99 2.44 -22.73
C VAL A 99 40.34 1.74 -22.80
N ALA A 100 40.66 0.96 -21.77
CA ALA A 100 41.90 0.21 -21.73
C ALA A 100 41.91 -0.95 -22.75
N LEU A 101 43.02 -1.07 -23.50
CA LEU A 101 43.35 -2.23 -24.36
C LEU A 101 44.36 -3.16 -23.69
N ASP A 102 44.84 -2.83 -22.50
CA ASP A 102 45.78 -3.58 -21.70
C ASP A 102 45.70 -3.08 -20.26
N ALA A 103 46.09 -3.90 -19.28
CA ALA A 103 46.15 -3.44 -17.90
C ALA A 103 47.28 -2.41 -17.78
N ARG A 104 46.93 -1.16 -17.46
CA ARG A 104 47.91 -0.07 -17.40
C ARG A 104 47.62 0.92 -16.29
N THR A 105 48.66 1.62 -15.87
CA THR A 105 48.59 2.61 -14.81
C THR A 105 48.46 4.01 -15.41
N LEU A 106 47.42 4.73 -15.04
CA LEU A 106 47.19 6.13 -15.40
C LEU A 106 47.48 7.04 -14.21
N GLU A 107 47.97 8.23 -14.49
CA GLU A 107 48.27 9.25 -13.49
C GLU A 107 47.16 10.29 -13.40
N VAL A 108 46.55 10.40 -12.24
CA VAL A 108 45.56 11.42 -11.91
C VAL A 108 46.31 12.67 -11.44
N PRO A 109 46.11 13.83 -12.10
CA PRO A 109 46.84 15.04 -11.75
C PRO A 109 46.45 15.55 -10.36
N GLY A 110 47.45 16.04 -9.63
CA GLY A 110 47.24 16.80 -8.40
C GLY A 110 46.76 18.22 -8.70
N PHE A 111 46.31 18.94 -7.67
CA PHE A 111 45.88 20.33 -7.79
C PHE A 111 46.19 21.14 -6.53
N PRO A 112 46.44 22.45 -6.64
CA PRO A 112 46.66 23.30 -5.49
C PRO A 112 45.35 23.59 -4.75
N VAL A 113 45.40 23.63 -3.43
CA VAL A 113 44.30 24.07 -2.55
C VAL A 113 44.82 25.21 -1.70
N THR A 114 44.10 26.33 -1.65
CA THR A 114 44.51 27.51 -0.88
C THR A 114 43.79 27.53 0.46
N VAL A 115 44.55 27.82 1.52
CA VAL A 115 44.02 28.05 2.87
C VAL A 115 44.34 29.48 3.28
N GLU A 116 43.42 30.12 3.99
CA GLU A 116 43.55 31.51 4.41
C GLU A 116 43.30 31.68 5.90
N ASN A 117 44.09 32.55 6.52
CA ASN A 117 43.88 33.02 7.88
C ASN A 117 43.63 34.54 7.82
N ALA A 118 42.37 34.92 8.04
CA ALA A 118 41.97 36.32 8.10
C ALA A 118 42.30 36.88 9.48
N GLY A 119 43.43 37.59 9.59
CA GLY A 119 43.84 38.30 10.79
C GLY A 119 43.46 39.77 10.77
N ALA A 120 43.54 40.43 11.93
CA ALA A 120 43.25 41.86 12.10
C ALA A 120 44.15 42.79 11.25
N ASN A 121 45.31 42.29 10.81
CA ASN A 121 46.31 43.04 10.04
C ASN A 121 46.41 42.60 8.56
N GLY A 122 45.46 41.80 8.07
CA GLY A 122 45.43 41.28 6.70
C GLY A 122 45.19 39.77 6.62
N SER A 123 44.90 39.27 5.41
CA SER A 123 44.76 37.83 5.15
C SER A 123 46.11 37.21 4.80
N THR A 124 46.47 36.12 5.49
CA THR A 124 47.63 35.29 5.14
C THR A 124 47.15 34.06 4.42
N THR A 125 47.59 33.85 3.18
CA THR A 125 47.23 32.70 2.34
C THR A 125 48.40 31.73 2.21
N ALA A 126 48.12 30.44 2.32
CA ALA A 126 49.06 29.35 2.07
C ALA A 126 48.51 28.40 1.01
N VAL A 127 49.38 27.77 0.24
CA VAL A 127 48.99 26.77 -0.78
C VAL A 127 49.39 25.38 -0.33
N ALA A 128 48.40 24.51 -0.17
CA ALA A 128 48.56 23.07 0.04
C ALA A 128 48.44 22.36 -1.32
N GLN A 129 49.53 21.77 -1.80
CA GLN A 129 49.53 21.02 -3.06
C GLN A 129 49.04 19.59 -2.82
N LEU A 130 47.89 19.20 -3.41
CA LEU A 130 47.53 17.79 -3.47
C LEU A 130 48.43 17.09 -4.50
N PRO A 131 49.06 15.97 -4.12
CA PRO A 131 49.97 15.26 -5.01
C PRO A 131 49.19 14.54 -6.12
N ALA A 132 49.85 14.36 -7.28
CA ALA A 132 49.38 13.43 -8.28
C ALA A 132 49.44 11.99 -7.74
N TRP A 133 48.56 11.13 -8.23
CA TRP A 133 48.46 9.74 -7.80
C TRP A 133 48.11 8.84 -8.98
N LYS A 134 48.16 7.53 -8.77
CA LYS A 134 48.08 6.55 -9.86
C LYS A 134 46.92 5.58 -9.66
N ILE A 135 46.26 5.23 -10.75
CA ILE A 135 45.25 4.17 -10.81
C ILE A 135 45.55 3.17 -11.91
N GLY A 136 45.36 1.88 -11.63
CA GLY A 136 45.44 0.80 -12.59
C GLY A 136 44.08 0.51 -13.20
N VAL A 137 43.97 0.77 -14.50
CA VAL A 137 42.78 0.50 -15.31
C VAL A 137 42.96 -0.79 -16.10
N SER A 138 41.88 -1.55 -16.22
CA SER A 138 41.83 -2.88 -16.82
C SER A 138 40.90 -2.90 -18.03
N PRO A 139 41.20 -3.72 -19.06
CA PRO A 139 40.35 -3.84 -20.23
C PRO A 139 39.03 -4.56 -19.90
N LEU A 140 37.90 -4.07 -20.42
CA LEU A 140 36.57 -4.68 -20.24
C LEU A 140 36.43 -6.03 -20.95
N ARG A 141 37.16 -6.22 -22.04
CA ARG A 141 37.18 -7.46 -22.82
C ARG A 141 38.58 -7.98 -22.93
N GLU A 142 38.69 -9.29 -23.12
CA GLU A 142 39.94 -9.89 -23.52
C GLU A 142 40.41 -9.29 -24.85
N VAL A 143 41.67 -8.90 -24.88
CA VAL A 143 42.27 -8.14 -25.98
C VAL A 143 42.69 -9.09 -27.11
N GLN A 144 43.13 -10.28 -26.72
CA GLN A 144 43.52 -11.37 -27.60
C GLN A 144 42.86 -12.66 -27.08
N PRO A 145 41.55 -12.85 -27.34
CA PRO A 145 40.89 -14.09 -26.97
C PRO A 145 41.48 -15.25 -27.79
N GLU A 146 41.34 -16.46 -27.27
CA GLU A 146 41.70 -17.68 -27.98
C GLU A 146 41.02 -17.70 -29.36
N ARG A 147 41.76 -18.06 -30.40
CA ARG A 147 41.21 -18.12 -31.76
C ARG A 147 40.20 -19.25 -31.82
N ARG A 148 38.96 -18.93 -32.16
CA ARG A 148 37.87 -19.89 -32.44
C ARG A 148 37.56 -19.87 -33.93
N ASP A 149 37.23 -21.04 -34.48
CA ASP A 149 36.89 -21.19 -35.91
C ASP A 149 35.52 -20.60 -36.23
N ASP A 150 34.56 -20.72 -35.29
CA ASP A 150 33.23 -20.11 -35.38
C ASP A 150 33.13 -18.87 -34.46
N PRO A 151 32.84 -17.67 -34.99
CA PRO A 151 32.60 -16.46 -34.20
C PRO A 151 31.48 -16.60 -33.15
N ALA A 152 30.52 -17.49 -33.35
CA ALA A 152 29.44 -17.73 -32.39
C ALA A 152 29.96 -18.30 -31.05
N GLU A 153 31.12 -18.96 -31.05
CA GLU A 153 31.73 -19.50 -29.83
C GLU A 153 32.19 -18.42 -28.84
N TYR A 154 32.38 -17.17 -29.30
CA TYR A 154 32.70 -16.05 -28.42
C TYR A 154 31.48 -15.54 -27.63
N LEU A 155 30.27 -15.87 -28.08
CA LEU A 155 29.04 -15.45 -27.43
C LEU A 155 28.75 -16.35 -26.23
N ARG A 156 28.49 -15.74 -25.08
CA ARG A 156 27.92 -16.47 -23.94
C ARG A 156 26.47 -16.82 -24.26
N PRO A 157 25.98 -17.99 -23.79
CA PRO A 157 24.56 -18.32 -23.94
C PRO A 157 23.70 -17.24 -23.29
N ASP A 158 22.53 -17.00 -23.88
CA ASP A 158 21.60 -15.98 -23.38
C ASP A 158 21.33 -16.14 -21.89
N GLY A 159 21.48 -15.04 -21.16
CA GLY A 159 21.14 -14.99 -19.75
C GLY A 159 19.66 -15.32 -19.56
N ARG A 160 19.34 -16.16 -18.57
CA ARG A 160 17.94 -16.42 -18.23
C ARG A 160 17.30 -15.12 -17.74
N ALA A 161 16.21 -14.72 -18.38
CA ALA A 161 15.44 -13.57 -17.92
C ALA A 161 15.00 -13.78 -16.46
N PRO A 162 15.11 -12.75 -15.60
CA PRO A 162 14.64 -12.85 -14.23
C PRO A 162 13.14 -13.18 -14.23
N ARG A 163 12.74 -14.16 -13.42
CA ARG A 163 11.32 -14.50 -13.26
C ARG A 163 10.65 -13.34 -12.51
N LEU A 164 9.72 -12.67 -13.17
CA LEU A 164 8.87 -11.67 -12.53
C LEU A 164 7.93 -12.37 -11.54
N ASP A 165 7.85 -11.85 -10.32
CA ASP A 165 6.89 -12.34 -9.34
C ASP A 165 5.47 -11.87 -9.71
N LEU A 166 4.60 -12.83 -10.02
CA LEU A 166 3.21 -12.58 -10.41
C LEU A 166 2.27 -12.48 -9.20
N GLN A 167 2.72 -12.83 -7.99
CA GLN A 167 1.90 -12.82 -6.77
C GLN A 167 1.18 -11.50 -6.49
N PRO A 168 1.81 -10.31 -6.59
CA PRO A 168 1.09 -9.05 -6.32
C PRO A 168 0.00 -8.75 -7.36
N ALA A 169 0.22 -9.12 -8.62
CA ALA A 169 -0.78 -8.96 -9.68
C ALA A 169 -1.95 -9.92 -9.49
N LEU A 170 -1.69 -11.17 -9.09
CA LEU A 170 -2.74 -12.15 -8.79
C LEU A 170 -3.54 -11.77 -7.55
N ALA A 171 -2.88 -11.27 -6.50
CA ALA A 171 -3.55 -10.83 -5.27
C ALA A 171 -4.47 -9.63 -5.53
N SER A 172 -4.02 -8.65 -6.32
CA SER A 172 -4.85 -7.51 -6.70
C SER A 172 -6.03 -7.92 -7.59
N ALA A 173 -5.81 -8.79 -8.58
CA ALA A 173 -6.89 -9.34 -9.41
C ALA A 173 -7.93 -10.11 -8.58
N ALA A 174 -7.50 -10.93 -7.63
CA ALA A 174 -8.39 -11.63 -6.71
C ALA A 174 -9.18 -10.65 -5.82
N GLY A 175 -8.54 -9.58 -5.33
CA GLY A 175 -9.20 -8.52 -4.59
C GLY A 175 -10.29 -7.81 -5.40
N PHE A 176 -10.00 -7.44 -6.65
CA PHE A 176 -11.01 -6.83 -7.53
C PHE A 176 -12.15 -7.77 -7.88
N LEU A 177 -11.85 -9.06 -8.09
CA LEU A 177 -12.88 -10.07 -8.33
C LEU A 177 -13.81 -10.22 -7.12
N ALA A 178 -13.25 -10.24 -5.90
CA ALA A 178 -14.03 -10.32 -4.67
C ALA A 178 -14.95 -9.09 -4.50
N LEU A 179 -14.44 -7.89 -4.78
CA LEU A 179 -15.23 -6.66 -4.74
C LEU A 179 -16.34 -6.64 -5.80
N ALA A 180 -16.06 -7.13 -7.02
CA ALA A 180 -17.06 -7.23 -8.08
C ALA A 180 -18.19 -8.21 -7.71
N VAL A 181 -17.85 -9.38 -7.16
CA VAL A 181 -18.83 -10.35 -6.68
C VAL A 181 -19.66 -9.75 -5.54
N LEU A 182 -19.05 -9.06 -4.58
CA LEU A 182 -19.76 -8.40 -3.49
C LEU A 182 -20.75 -7.34 -4.02
N ALA A 183 -20.32 -6.50 -4.96
CA ALA A 183 -21.19 -5.50 -5.58
C ALA A 183 -22.38 -6.15 -6.31
N LEU A 184 -22.14 -7.25 -7.03
CA LEU A 184 -23.21 -8.00 -7.70
C LEU A 184 -24.18 -8.63 -6.71
N LEU A 185 -23.70 -9.15 -5.56
CA LEU A 185 -24.56 -9.69 -4.50
C LEU A 185 -25.41 -8.60 -3.84
N LEU A 186 -24.84 -7.42 -3.58
CA LEU A 186 -25.58 -6.28 -3.05
C LEU A 186 -26.65 -5.81 -4.04
N LEU A 187 -26.32 -5.74 -5.33
CA LEU A 187 -27.28 -5.40 -6.38
C LEU A 187 -28.39 -6.45 -6.50
N ALA A 188 -28.03 -7.74 -6.42
CA ALA A 188 -28.98 -8.85 -6.41
C ALA A 188 -29.97 -8.77 -5.25
N TYR A 189 -29.48 -8.37 -4.08
CA TYR A 189 -30.29 -8.17 -2.88
C TYR A 189 -31.23 -6.96 -3.04
N ASP A 190 -30.70 -5.81 -3.46
CA ASP A 190 -31.44 -4.56 -3.65
C ASP A 190 -32.55 -4.69 -4.73
N ARG A 191 -32.26 -5.39 -5.83
CA ARG A 191 -33.25 -5.67 -6.88
C ARG A 191 -34.22 -6.81 -6.54
N ALA A 192 -34.16 -7.37 -5.32
CA ALA A 192 -34.95 -8.50 -4.88
C ALA A 192 -34.99 -9.61 -5.94
N TRP A 193 -33.79 -9.98 -6.45
CA TRP A 193 -33.65 -11.02 -7.47
C TRP A 193 -34.27 -12.32 -6.96
N TRP A 194 -34.70 -13.21 -7.86
CA TRP A 194 -35.63 -14.32 -7.57
C TRP A 194 -35.24 -15.24 -6.39
N ILE A 195 -33.95 -15.31 -6.04
CA ILE A 195 -33.41 -16.06 -4.89
C ILE A 195 -33.68 -15.34 -3.55
N PHE A 196 -33.68 -14.00 -3.53
CA PHE A 196 -33.87 -13.15 -2.35
C PHE A 196 -35.30 -12.62 -2.20
N ARG A 197 -36.16 -12.78 -3.21
CA ARG A 197 -37.56 -12.38 -3.13
C ARG A 197 -38.34 -13.32 -2.20
N SER A 198 -38.80 -12.82 -1.05
CA SER A 198 -39.86 -13.49 -0.28
C SER A 198 -41.08 -13.67 -1.20
N ARG A 199 -41.50 -14.92 -1.46
CA ARG A 199 -42.57 -15.26 -2.40
C ARG A 199 -43.88 -14.56 -1.99
N ARG A 200 -44.12 -13.38 -2.56
CA ARG A 200 -45.15 -12.38 -2.21
C ARG A 200 -46.58 -12.77 -2.63
N GLY A 201 -46.95 -14.05 -2.57
CA GLY A 201 -48.23 -14.51 -3.11
C GLY A 201 -48.86 -15.69 -2.38
N ARG A 202 -48.51 -15.93 -1.10
CA ARG A 202 -49.13 -17.04 -0.34
C ARG A 202 -49.62 -16.69 1.09
N PRO A 203 -50.45 -15.65 1.27
CA PRO A 203 -51.06 -15.33 2.56
C PRO A 203 -51.74 -16.52 3.27
N PHE A 204 -52.46 -17.39 2.55
CA PHE A 204 -53.13 -18.54 3.17
C PHE A 204 -52.15 -19.66 3.58
N ALA A 205 -51.07 -19.87 2.83
CA ALA A 205 -50.01 -20.80 3.25
C ALA A 205 -49.26 -20.32 4.51
N LEU A 206 -49.05 -19.01 4.64
CA LEU A 206 -48.47 -18.40 5.86
C LEU A 206 -49.41 -18.55 7.05
N ALA A 207 -50.71 -18.31 6.86
CA ALA A 207 -51.72 -18.55 7.88
C ALA A 207 -51.76 -20.02 8.32
N LEU A 208 -51.65 -20.99 7.39
CA LEU A 208 -51.59 -22.42 7.73
C LEU A 208 -50.33 -22.78 8.51
N LYS A 209 -49.18 -22.17 8.18
CA LYS A 209 -47.94 -22.33 8.95
C LYS A 209 -48.07 -21.76 10.35
N ALA A 210 -48.74 -20.60 10.50
CA ALA A 210 -49.02 -19.99 11.80
C ALA A 210 -49.91 -20.90 12.67
N LEU A 211 -50.98 -21.46 12.10
CA LEU A 211 -51.85 -22.42 12.80
C LEU A 211 -51.12 -23.71 13.21
N ARG A 212 -50.24 -24.26 12.36
CA ARG A 212 -49.42 -25.42 12.72
C ARG A 212 -48.47 -25.11 13.88
N ARG A 213 -47.97 -23.88 13.98
CA ARG A 213 -47.14 -23.43 15.11
C ARG A 213 -47.97 -23.23 16.38
N ALA A 214 -49.17 -22.67 16.26
CA ALA A 214 -50.15 -22.53 17.33
C ALA A 214 -50.50 -23.86 17.99
N LYS A 215 -50.76 -24.91 17.18
CA LYS A 215 -51.03 -26.28 17.66
C LYS A 215 -49.95 -26.88 18.55
N ARG A 216 -48.70 -26.42 18.42
CA ARG A 216 -47.58 -26.88 19.25
C ARG A 216 -47.49 -26.16 20.60
N ARG A 217 -48.16 -25.01 20.74
CA ARG A 217 -48.02 -24.09 21.88
C ARG A 217 -49.31 -23.97 22.71
N SER A 218 -50.46 -24.14 22.07
CA SER A 218 -51.76 -23.86 22.65
C SER A 218 -52.70 -25.06 22.43
N GLN A 219 -53.62 -25.28 23.38
CA GLN A 219 -54.66 -26.32 23.31
C GLN A 219 -56.03 -25.74 23.70
N GLY A 220 -57.11 -26.45 23.40
CA GLY A 220 -58.47 -26.05 23.76
C GLY A 220 -58.91 -24.72 23.12
N GLU A 221 -59.57 -23.87 23.90
CA GLU A 221 -60.15 -22.62 23.42
C GLU A 221 -59.11 -21.62 22.88
N ALA A 222 -57.92 -21.59 23.46
CA ALA A 222 -56.84 -20.72 23.01
C ALA A 222 -56.39 -21.08 21.59
N LEU A 223 -56.26 -22.38 21.30
CA LEU A 223 -55.95 -22.88 19.97
C LEU A 223 -57.06 -22.56 18.96
N TYR A 224 -58.31 -22.66 19.38
CA TYR A 224 -59.45 -22.32 18.53
C TYR A 224 -59.46 -20.84 18.14
N ARG A 225 -59.24 -19.94 19.10
CA ARG A 225 -59.11 -18.50 18.83
C ARG A 225 -57.92 -18.19 17.91
N GLU A 226 -56.78 -18.83 18.12
CA GLU A 226 -55.61 -18.68 17.24
C GLU A 226 -55.88 -19.15 15.81
N ALA A 227 -56.69 -20.20 15.62
CA ALA A 227 -57.11 -20.67 14.30
C ALA A 227 -57.98 -19.65 13.57
N LEU A 228 -58.94 -19.04 14.26
CA LEU A 228 -59.79 -18.00 13.67
C LEU A 228 -58.98 -16.74 13.34
N LEU A 229 -58.03 -16.33 14.20
CA LEU A 229 -57.12 -15.21 13.92
C LEU A 229 -56.21 -15.48 12.73
N ALA A 230 -55.71 -16.71 12.57
CA ALA A 230 -54.89 -17.07 11.42
C ALA A 230 -55.68 -16.95 10.11
N LEU A 231 -56.97 -17.31 10.11
CA LEU A 231 -57.82 -17.18 8.93
C LEU A 231 -58.12 -15.71 8.58
N HIS A 232 -58.43 -14.87 9.58
CA HIS A 232 -58.58 -13.41 9.40
C HIS A 232 -57.32 -12.78 8.80
N ARG A 233 -56.14 -13.07 9.36
CA ARG A 233 -54.87 -12.57 8.81
C ARG A 233 -54.60 -13.04 7.38
N GLY A 234 -55.05 -14.25 7.03
CA GLY A 234 -54.98 -14.76 5.67
C GLY A 234 -55.87 -13.99 4.71
N LEU A 235 -57.12 -13.69 5.10
CA LEU A 235 -58.06 -12.88 4.32
C LEU A 235 -57.57 -11.44 4.15
N ASP A 236 -57.14 -10.82 5.25
CA ASP A 236 -56.64 -9.44 5.25
C ASP A 236 -55.40 -9.28 4.37
N ALA A 237 -54.47 -10.25 4.43
CA ALA A 237 -53.27 -10.23 3.61
C ALA A 237 -53.54 -10.56 2.13
N THR A 238 -54.65 -11.23 1.83
CA THR A 238 -55.09 -11.49 0.44
C THR A 238 -55.74 -10.26 -0.17
N ASP A 239 -56.54 -9.52 0.60
CA ASP A 239 -57.23 -8.33 0.12
C ASP A 239 -56.41 -7.03 0.24
N GLY A 240 -55.36 -7.03 1.05
CA GLY A 240 -54.56 -5.84 1.38
C GLY A 240 -55.26 -4.86 2.34
N ARG A 241 -56.44 -5.21 2.85
CA ARG A 241 -57.26 -4.45 3.81
C ARG A 241 -58.00 -5.40 4.74
N ARG A 242 -58.54 -4.89 5.85
CA ARG A 242 -59.32 -5.70 6.80
C ARG A 242 -60.64 -6.13 6.17
N VAL A 243 -60.95 -7.43 6.19
CA VAL A 243 -62.20 -7.98 5.64
C VAL A 243 -63.13 -8.37 6.79
N LEU A 244 -64.28 -7.70 6.90
CA LEU A 244 -65.33 -8.05 7.86
C LEU A 244 -66.40 -8.93 7.23
N ALA A 245 -67.32 -9.43 8.05
CA ALA A 245 -68.43 -10.28 7.60
C ALA A 245 -69.29 -9.61 6.51
N ASP A 246 -69.53 -8.31 6.66
CA ASP A 246 -70.35 -7.52 5.75
C ASP A 246 -69.62 -7.21 4.42
N ASP A 247 -68.27 -7.26 4.42
CA ASP A 247 -67.42 -7.02 3.23
C ASP A 247 -67.22 -8.28 2.38
N LEU A 248 -67.76 -9.43 2.80
CA LEU A 248 -67.54 -10.71 2.13
C LEU A 248 -68.00 -10.72 0.66
N PRO A 249 -69.17 -10.15 0.28
CA PRO A 249 -69.58 -10.07 -1.12
C PRO A 249 -68.59 -9.29 -1.99
N ASP A 250 -68.08 -8.16 -1.49
CA ASP A 250 -67.11 -7.30 -2.19
C ASP A 250 -65.72 -7.94 -2.29
N PHE A 251 -65.33 -8.71 -1.27
CA PHE A 251 -64.13 -9.54 -1.29
C PHE A 251 -64.22 -10.63 -2.37
N LEU A 252 -65.35 -11.35 -2.45
CA LEU A 252 -65.59 -12.37 -3.47
C LEU A 252 -65.77 -11.77 -4.88
N GLY A 253 -66.17 -10.50 -4.96
CA GLY A 253 -66.16 -9.71 -6.18
C GLY A 253 -64.74 -9.54 -6.75
N ARG A 254 -63.80 -9.14 -5.88
CA ARG A 254 -62.39 -8.85 -6.24
C ARG A 254 -61.49 -10.09 -6.34
N HIS A 255 -61.85 -11.18 -5.68
CA HIS A 255 -61.14 -12.46 -5.75
C HIS A 255 -62.04 -13.60 -6.28
N PRO A 256 -62.35 -13.64 -7.59
CA PRO A 256 -63.28 -14.61 -8.18
C PRO A 256 -62.95 -16.08 -7.90
N ALA A 257 -61.65 -16.41 -7.81
CA ALA A 257 -61.17 -17.77 -7.54
C ALA A 257 -61.68 -18.33 -6.20
N LEU A 258 -61.98 -17.46 -5.21
CA LEU A 258 -62.41 -17.86 -3.87
C LEU A 258 -63.93 -18.06 -3.75
N ARG A 259 -64.72 -17.74 -4.81
CA ARG A 259 -66.19 -17.90 -4.80
C ARG A 259 -66.65 -19.31 -4.49
N GLY A 260 -65.89 -20.33 -4.91
CA GLY A 260 -66.18 -21.73 -4.59
C GLY A 260 -66.16 -22.06 -3.09
N GLN A 261 -65.60 -21.17 -2.25
CA GLN A 261 -65.53 -21.33 -0.79
C GLN A 261 -66.44 -20.32 -0.05
N ALA A 262 -67.35 -19.60 -0.73
CA ALA A 262 -68.20 -18.56 -0.14
C ALA A 262 -68.95 -19.04 1.12
N ARG A 263 -69.66 -20.17 1.04
CA ARG A 263 -70.37 -20.77 2.18
C ARG A 263 -69.44 -21.12 3.36
N GLY A 264 -68.21 -21.51 3.07
CA GLY A 264 -67.20 -21.79 4.10
C GLY A 264 -66.73 -20.52 4.81
N LEU A 265 -66.57 -19.42 4.06
CA LEU A 265 -66.22 -18.11 4.61
C LEU A 265 -67.39 -17.52 5.42
N GLU A 266 -68.63 -17.63 4.97
CA GLU A 266 -69.83 -17.21 5.71
C GLU A 266 -69.91 -17.92 7.08
N ARG A 267 -69.75 -19.25 7.09
CA ARG A 267 -69.71 -20.06 8.32
C ARG A 267 -68.54 -19.68 9.23
N PHE A 268 -67.41 -19.27 8.66
CA PHE A 268 -66.29 -18.76 9.43
C PHE A 268 -66.60 -17.41 10.07
N PHE A 269 -67.17 -16.45 9.33
CA PHE A 269 -67.48 -15.13 9.88
C PHE A 269 -68.56 -15.21 10.96
N SER A 270 -69.54 -16.11 10.83
CA SER A 270 -70.53 -16.36 11.89
C SER A 270 -69.88 -16.98 13.15
N ALA A 271 -69.04 -18.00 13.00
CA ALA A 271 -68.29 -18.59 14.12
C ALA A 271 -67.31 -17.59 14.77
N SER A 272 -66.67 -16.74 13.95
CA SER A 272 -65.77 -15.69 14.43
C SER A 272 -66.51 -14.62 15.24
N ARG A 273 -67.72 -14.24 14.79
CA ARG A 273 -68.58 -13.29 15.53
C ARG A 273 -68.96 -13.84 16.90
N LEU A 274 -69.35 -15.12 16.97
CA LEU A 274 -69.67 -15.79 18.23
C LEU A 274 -68.45 -15.89 19.16
N ALA A 275 -67.28 -16.27 18.64
CA ALA A 275 -66.07 -16.47 19.42
C ALA A 275 -65.45 -15.18 19.98
N PHE A 276 -65.40 -14.09 19.19
CA PHE A 276 -64.74 -12.83 19.59
C PHE A 276 -65.69 -11.79 20.17
N PHE A 277 -66.90 -11.65 19.61
CA PHE A 277 -67.86 -10.63 20.04
C PHE A 277 -68.95 -11.20 20.95
N GLY A 278 -69.39 -12.44 20.71
CA GLY A 278 -70.37 -13.13 21.55
C GLY A 278 -69.79 -13.78 22.82
N ARG A 279 -68.45 -13.88 22.91
CA ARG A 279 -67.71 -14.63 23.96
C ARG A 279 -68.16 -16.09 24.13
N ASP A 280 -68.78 -16.66 23.10
CA ASP A 280 -69.26 -18.03 23.09
C ASP A 280 -68.36 -18.89 22.20
N THR A 281 -67.28 -19.41 22.80
CA THR A 281 -66.33 -20.33 22.17
C THR A 281 -66.94 -21.70 21.91
N ALA A 282 -67.91 -22.13 22.72
CA ALA A 282 -68.59 -23.42 22.56
C ALA A 282 -69.56 -23.40 21.38
N GLY A 283 -70.41 -22.37 21.26
CA GLY A 283 -71.32 -22.16 20.13
C GLY A 283 -70.60 -21.79 18.83
N ALA A 284 -69.44 -21.15 18.91
CA ALA A 284 -68.56 -21.00 17.74
C ALA A 284 -68.03 -22.37 17.26
N GLY A 285 -67.63 -23.24 18.21
CA GLY A 285 -67.15 -24.59 17.93
C GLY A 285 -68.19 -25.52 17.29
N THR A 286 -69.48 -25.32 17.57
CA THR A 286 -70.58 -26.05 16.89
C THR A 286 -70.83 -25.53 15.48
N THR A 287 -70.68 -24.21 15.27
CA THR A 287 -70.88 -23.56 13.97
C THR A 287 -69.74 -23.87 13.00
N LEU A 288 -68.50 -23.83 13.48
CA LEU A 288 -67.30 -24.22 12.73
C LEU A 288 -66.32 -24.96 13.65
N PRO A 289 -66.31 -26.30 13.62
CA PRO A 289 -65.34 -27.10 14.37
C PRO A 289 -63.90 -26.79 13.94
N LEU A 290 -62.94 -26.93 14.87
CA LEU A 290 -61.51 -26.70 14.61
C LEU A 290 -60.95 -27.48 13.39
N PRO A 291 -61.30 -28.77 13.18
CA PRO A 291 -60.87 -29.50 11.99
C PRO A 291 -61.42 -28.91 10.68
N GLU A 292 -62.65 -28.37 10.71
CA GLU A 292 -63.27 -27.73 9.55
C GLU A 292 -62.66 -26.37 9.23
N ALA A 293 -62.30 -25.58 10.26
CA ALA A 293 -61.57 -24.33 10.10
C ALA A 293 -60.19 -24.56 9.45
N GLU A 294 -59.48 -25.61 9.88
CA GLU A 294 -58.21 -25.99 9.26
C GLU A 294 -58.41 -26.50 7.82
N ALA A 295 -59.44 -27.30 7.57
CA ALA A 295 -59.76 -27.78 6.23
C ALA A 295 -60.12 -26.62 5.28
N LEU A 296 -60.85 -25.61 5.76
CA LEU A 296 -61.14 -24.39 5.02
C LEU A 296 -59.85 -23.64 4.66
N LEU A 297 -58.95 -23.43 5.63
CA LEU A 297 -57.66 -22.79 5.39
C LEU A 297 -56.79 -23.56 4.38
N ARG A 298 -56.83 -24.90 4.42
CA ARG A 298 -56.15 -25.75 3.42
C ARG A 298 -56.77 -25.62 2.02
N ARG A 299 -58.09 -25.52 1.92
CA ARG A 299 -58.80 -25.32 0.64
C ARG A 299 -58.49 -23.95 0.06
N LEU A 300 -58.52 -22.88 0.86
CA LEU A 300 -58.14 -21.53 0.43
C LEU A 300 -56.67 -21.48 -0.05
N GLY A 301 -55.75 -22.12 0.70
CA GLY A 301 -54.35 -22.26 0.29
C GLY A 301 -54.10 -23.23 -0.87
N ALA A 302 -55.10 -24.02 -1.29
CA ALA A 302 -55.03 -24.82 -2.51
C ALA A 302 -55.49 -24.01 -3.73
N VAL A 303 -56.56 -23.21 -3.57
CA VAL A 303 -57.03 -22.27 -4.59
C VAL A 303 -55.94 -21.23 -4.90
N GLU A 304 -55.25 -20.71 -3.89
CA GLU A 304 -54.09 -19.81 -4.02
C GLU A 304 -52.89 -20.44 -4.76
N ARG A 305 -52.81 -21.78 -4.84
CA ARG A 305 -51.78 -22.49 -5.59
C ARG A 305 -52.16 -22.73 -7.05
N SER A 306 -53.45 -22.72 -7.37
CA SER A 306 -53.99 -22.97 -8.71
C SER A 306 -54.40 -21.70 -9.46
N ALA A 307 -54.55 -20.58 -8.75
CA ALA A 307 -54.76 -19.24 -9.31
C ALA A 307 -53.41 -18.55 -9.57
#